data_AF-A0A1T2L402-F1
#
_entry.id   AF-A0A1T2L402-F1
#
_cell.length_a   1.000
_cell.length_b   1.000
_cell.length_c   1.000
_cell.angle_alpha   90.00
_cell.angle_beta   90.00
_cell.angle_gamma   90.00
#
_symmetry.space_group_name_H-M   'P 1'
#
loop_
_entity.id
_entity.type
_entity.pdbx_description
1 polymer ?
#
loop_
_entity_poly.entity_id
_entity_poly.type
_entity_poly.pdbx_seq_one_letter_code
_entity_poly.pdbx_strand_id
1 'polypeptide(L)'
;MQELYEKLGLFYIGHDVDKATQSPTDDLTLLKNKNFTTHAAIIGMTGSGKTGLGIGLIEEAAIDNIPSIVIDPKGDMGNLLLTDPTFDSTSFEPWVRDEA
;
A
#
# COMPACT_ATOMS: atom_id res chain seq x y z
N MET A 1 8.36 4.46 23.01
CA MET A 1 7.26 4.95 22.15
C MET A 1 7.96 5.64 20.99
N GLN A 2 8.17 4.92 19.91
CA GLN A 2 8.82 5.48 18.73
C GLN A 2 7.74 6.33 18.07
N GLU A 3 7.88 7.65 18.13
CA GLU A 3 6.95 8.56 17.46
C GLU A 3 6.90 8.15 15.98
N LEU A 4 5.72 7.71 15.53
CA LEU A 4 5.48 7.34 14.15
C LEU A 4 5.89 8.55 13.30
N TYR A 5 6.92 8.39 12.48
CA TYR A 5 7.49 9.44 11.63
C TYR A 5 6.57 9.69 10.43
N GLU A 6 5.30 9.98 10.67
CA GLU A 6 4.41 10.52 9.63
C GLU A 6 4.78 11.98 9.41
N LYS A 7 5.79 12.19 8.56
CA LYS A 7 6.05 13.51 7.97
C LYS A 7 5.31 13.57 6.64
N LEU A 8 4.27 14.40 6.59
CA LEU A 8 3.59 14.78 5.36
C LEU A 8 4.61 15.00 4.23
N GLY A 9 4.41 14.32 3.10
CA GLY A 9 5.29 14.42 1.94
C GLY A 9 6.33 13.30 1.76
N LEU A 10 6.35 12.31 2.65
CA LEU A 10 7.19 11.12 2.54
C LEU A 10 6.31 9.86 2.52
N PHE A 11 6.54 9.01 1.54
CA PHE A 11 5.94 7.69 1.45
C PHE A 11 6.89 6.67 2.06
N TYR A 12 6.40 5.92 3.05
CA TYR A 12 7.06 4.73 3.57
C TYR A 12 6.87 3.54 2.62
N ILE A 13 7.96 2.87 2.23
CA ILE A 13 7.92 1.72 1.31
C ILE A 13 8.56 0.45 1.87
N GLY A 14 8.86 0.44 3.18
CA GLY A 14 9.46 -0.70 3.88
C GLY A 14 10.77 -0.35 4.55
N HIS A 15 11.51 -1.39 4.92
CA HIS A 15 12.84 -1.26 5.51
C HIS A 15 13.94 -1.38 4.45
N ASP A 16 15.07 -0.71 4.71
CA ASP A 16 16.28 -0.93 3.94
C ASP A 16 16.74 -2.38 4.10
N VAL A 17 17.53 -2.85 3.13
CA VAL A 17 18.00 -4.23 3.08
C VAL A 17 19.52 -4.23 3.02
N ASP A 18 20.15 -5.01 3.89
CA ASP A 18 21.59 -5.21 3.84
C ASP A 18 21.98 -5.92 2.54
N LYS A 19 22.90 -5.33 1.78
CA LYS A 19 23.23 -5.79 0.42
C LYS A 19 23.93 -7.15 0.40
N ALA A 20 24.57 -7.56 1.50
CA ALA A 20 25.30 -8.81 1.58
C ALA A 20 24.41 -9.97 2.03
N THR A 21 23.58 -9.74 3.03
CA THR A 21 22.74 -10.76 3.68
C THR A 21 21.30 -10.80 3.14
N GLN A 22 20.86 -9.75 2.45
CA GLN A 22 19.48 -9.54 2.02
C GLN A 22 18.47 -9.51 3.18
N SER A 23 18.94 -9.32 4.41
CA SER A 23 18.09 -9.16 5.57
C SER A 23 17.61 -7.70 5.70
N PRO A 24 16.37 -7.46 6.13
CA PRO A 24 15.90 -6.13 6.49
C PRO A 24 16.76 -5.52 7.61
N THR A 25 17.01 -4.23 7.54
CA THR A 25 17.59 -3.43 8.63
C THR A 25 16.48 -2.68 9.37
N ASP A 26 16.80 -2.03 10.48
CA ASP A 26 15.84 -1.18 11.20
C ASP A 26 15.62 0.19 10.52
N ASP A 27 16.41 0.52 9.49
CA ASP A 27 16.31 1.78 8.77
C ASP A 27 15.09 1.78 7.83
N LEU A 28 14.35 2.88 7.81
CA LEU A 28 13.16 3.03 6.97
C LEU A 28 13.55 3.52 5.57
N THR A 29 13.02 2.86 4.55
CA THR A 29 13.07 3.35 3.18
C THR A 29 11.93 4.36 2.97
N LEU A 30 12.28 5.64 2.83
CA LEU A 30 11.33 6.74 2.63
C LEU A 30 11.55 7.41 1.27
N LEU A 31 10.47 7.55 0.47
CA LEU A 31 10.49 8.29 -0.79
C LEU A 31 9.76 9.62 -0.65
N LYS A 32 10.26 10.67 -1.31
CA LYS A 32 9.51 11.93 -1.39
C LYS A 32 8.32 11.73 -2.31
N ASN A 33 7.12 12.09 -1.87
CA ASN A 33 5.90 11.95 -2.68
C ASN A 33 6.01 12.64 -4.06
N LYS A 34 6.72 13.77 -4.12
CA LYS A 34 7.02 14.51 -5.36
C LYS A 34 7.78 13.68 -6.41
N ASN A 35 8.42 12.58 -6.04
CA ASN A 35 9.04 11.69 -7.01
C ASN A 35 7.97 10.97 -7.86
N PHE A 36 6.77 10.75 -7.32
CA PHE A 36 5.63 10.16 -8.02
C PHE A 36 4.90 11.14 -8.95
N THR A 37 5.37 12.39 -9.09
CA THR A 37 4.99 13.25 -10.23
C THR A 37 5.69 12.84 -11.52
N THR A 38 6.60 11.87 -11.44
CA THR A 38 7.20 11.18 -12.59
C THR A 38 6.70 9.73 -12.63
N HIS A 39 6.69 9.12 -13.82
CA HIS A 39 6.19 7.76 -13.99
C HIS A 39 7.08 6.76 -13.23
N ALA A 40 6.45 5.88 -12.46
CA ALA A 40 7.11 4.76 -11.78
C ALA A 40 6.65 3.43 -12.39
N ALA A 41 7.48 2.40 -12.26
CA ALA A 41 7.15 1.03 -12.67
C ALA A 41 7.54 0.06 -11.56
N ILE A 42 6.61 -0.81 -11.18
CA ILE A 42 6.85 -1.92 -10.25
C ILE A 42 6.96 -3.20 -11.08
N ILE A 43 8.12 -3.86 -11.02
CA ILE A 43 8.44 -5.02 -11.85
C ILE A 43 8.81 -6.20 -10.96
N GLY A 44 8.33 -7.40 -11.32
CA GLY A 44 8.58 -8.62 -10.54
C GLY A 44 7.66 -9.76 -10.96
N MET A 45 7.98 -10.99 -10.55
CA MET A 45 7.16 -12.18 -10.84
C MET A 45 5.91 -12.27 -9.95
N THR A 46 4.94 -13.11 -10.30
CA THR A 46 3.78 -13.37 -9.43
C THR A 46 4.25 -13.87 -8.05
N GLY A 47 3.62 -13.40 -6.98
CA GLY A 47 4.04 -13.71 -5.61
C GLY A 47 5.19 -12.85 -5.07
N SER A 48 5.81 -11.97 -5.87
CA SER A 48 6.91 -11.11 -5.42
C SER A 48 6.47 -9.86 -4.64
N GLY A 49 5.20 -9.75 -4.27
CA GLY A 49 4.69 -8.59 -3.51
C GLY A 49 4.36 -7.32 -4.31
N LYS A 50 4.32 -7.36 -5.66
CA LYS A 50 4.00 -6.16 -6.47
C LYS A 50 2.68 -5.48 -6.10
N THR A 51 1.61 -6.27 -5.96
CA THR A 51 0.29 -5.76 -5.56
C THR A 51 0.36 -5.14 -4.17
N GLY A 52 1.01 -5.81 -3.21
CA GLY A 52 1.17 -5.29 -1.85
C GLY A 52 1.96 -3.97 -1.80
N LEU A 53 3.03 -3.85 -2.58
CA LEU A 53 3.76 -2.58 -2.71
C LEU A 53 2.88 -1.48 -3.32
N GLY A 54 2.08 -1.82 -4.35
CA GLY A 54 1.13 -0.88 -4.95
C GLY A 54 0.07 -0.40 -3.96
N ILE A 55 -0.47 -1.31 -3.15
CA ILE A 55 -1.40 -1.00 -2.05
C ILE A 55 -0.75 -0.04 -1.06
N GLY A 56 0.44 -0.36 -0.57
CA GLY A 56 1.15 0.52 0.38
C GLY A 56 1.36 1.93 -0.19
N LEU A 57 1.73 2.05 -1.47
CA LEU A 57 1.85 3.37 -2.11
C LEU A 57 0.52 4.14 -2.17
N ILE A 58 -0.61 3.45 -2.37
CA ILE A 58 -1.94 4.07 -2.38
C ILE A 58 -2.33 4.51 -0.97
N GLU A 59 -2.02 3.71 0.06
CA GLU A 59 -2.26 4.04 1.46
C GLU A 59 -1.45 5.27 1.89
N GLU A 60 -0.16 5.32 1.56
CA GLU A 60 0.69 6.49 1.82
C GLU A 60 0.19 7.75 1.09
N ALA A 61 -0.29 7.60 -0.15
CA ALA A 61 -0.92 8.69 -0.89
C ALA A 61 -2.20 9.19 -0.19
N ALA A 62 -3.02 8.28 0.34
CA ALA A 62 -4.23 8.63 1.07
C ALA A 62 -3.93 9.38 2.37
N ILE A 63 -2.91 8.96 3.13
CA ILE A 63 -2.41 9.65 4.33
C ILE A 63 -1.99 11.09 3.99
N ASP A 64 -1.30 11.28 2.88
CA ASP A 64 -0.89 12.58 2.35
C ASP A 64 -2.03 13.39 1.69
N ASN A 65 -3.28 12.92 1.71
CA ASN A 65 -4.44 13.51 1.04
C ASN A 65 -4.27 13.66 -0.48
N ILE A 66 -3.51 12.75 -1.11
CA ILE A 66 -3.33 12.68 -2.56
C ILE A 66 -4.36 11.70 -3.14
N PRO A 67 -5.29 12.15 -4.01
CA PRO A 67 -6.28 11.26 -4.59
C PRO A 67 -5.63 10.30 -5.60
N SER A 68 -6.06 9.04 -5.57
CA SER A 68 -5.59 7.99 -6.49
C SER A 68 -6.72 7.54 -7.41
N ILE A 69 -6.46 7.45 -8.71
CA ILE A 69 -7.31 6.78 -9.69
C ILE A 69 -6.64 5.46 -10.05
N VAL A 70 -7.33 4.35 -9.79
CA VAL A 70 -6.77 3.01 -9.98
C VAL A 70 -7.52 2.30 -11.10
N ILE A 71 -6.78 1.84 -12.12
CA ILE A 71 -7.29 0.95 -13.16
C ILE A 71 -6.85 -0.46 -12.79
N ASP A 72 -7.79 -1.22 -12.24
CA ASP A 72 -7.51 -2.55 -11.70
C ASP A 72 -8.25 -3.63 -12.50
N PRO A 73 -7.58 -4.27 -13.48
CA PRO A 73 -8.17 -5.38 -14.23
C PRO A 73 -8.29 -6.68 -13.42
N LYS A 74 -7.63 -6.79 -12.26
CA LYS A 74 -7.67 -7.98 -11.40
C LYS A 74 -8.78 -7.92 -10.36
N GLY A 75 -9.20 -6.72 -9.98
CA GLY A 75 -10.22 -6.48 -8.96
C GLY A 75 -9.70 -6.60 -7.52
N ASP A 76 -8.39 -6.72 -7.31
CA ASP A 76 -7.80 -6.87 -5.97
C ASP A 76 -7.74 -5.54 -5.19
N MET A 77 -7.65 -4.40 -5.88
CA MET A 77 -7.54 -3.07 -5.28
C MET A 77 -8.86 -2.55 -4.73
N GLY A 78 -10.01 -3.08 -5.18
CA GLY A 78 -11.32 -2.74 -4.64
C GLY A 78 -11.46 -3.05 -3.15
N ASN A 79 -10.69 -4.03 -2.66
CA ASN A 79 -10.66 -4.42 -1.25
C ASN A 79 -10.19 -3.29 -0.32
N LEU A 80 -9.45 -2.30 -0.83
CA LEU A 80 -9.04 -1.13 -0.05
C LEU A 80 -10.23 -0.27 0.41
N LEU A 81 -11.40 -0.43 -0.21
CA LEU A 81 -12.63 0.26 0.18
C LEU A 81 -13.39 -0.47 1.31
N LEU A 82 -12.96 -1.67 1.70
CA LEU A 82 -13.56 -2.46 2.79
C LEU A 82 -13.04 -2.00 4.16
N THR A 83 -13.21 -0.71 4.46
CA THR A 83 -12.65 -0.07 5.66
C THR A 83 -13.60 -0.09 6.86
N ASP A 84 -14.44 -1.13 7.02
CA ASP A 84 -15.39 -1.18 8.16
C ASP A 84 -14.61 -1.15 9.49
N PRO A 85 -14.71 -0.07 10.28
CA PRO A 85 -13.98 0.08 11.53
C PRO A 85 -14.38 -0.96 12.58
N THR A 86 -15.58 -1.52 12.47
CA THR A 86 -16.11 -2.51 13.40
C THR A 86 -15.75 -3.93 13.01
N PHE A 87 -15.42 -4.15 11.73
CA PHE A 87 -15.17 -5.45 11.14
C PHE A 87 -16.30 -6.46 11.42
N ASP A 88 -17.54 -5.97 11.52
CA ASP A 88 -18.70 -6.79 11.86
C ASP A 88 -19.12 -7.62 10.64
N SER A 89 -19.35 -8.92 10.81
CA SER A 89 -19.70 -9.81 9.69
C SER A 89 -20.97 -9.36 8.96
N THR A 90 -21.89 -8.68 9.66
CA THR A 90 -23.14 -8.19 9.06
C THR A 90 -22.90 -7.10 8.00
N SER A 91 -21.85 -6.28 8.15
CA SER A 91 -21.52 -5.21 7.19
C SER A 91 -21.02 -5.76 5.85
N PHE A 92 -20.51 -7.00 5.87
CA PHE A 92 -20.01 -7.71 4.68
C PHE A 92 -21.12 -8.45 3.92
N GLU A 93 -22.29 -8.72 4.53
CA GLU A 93 -23.37 -9.48 3.90
C GLU A 93 -23.80 -9.00 2.51
N PRO A 94 -23.89 -7.68 2.21
CA PRO A 94 -24.26 -7.21 0.87
C PRO A 94 -23.26 -7.60 -0.23
N TRP A 95 -21.99 -7.79 0.13
CA TRP A 95 -20.88 -8.02 -0.81
C TRP A 95 -20.65 -9.51 -1.12
N VAL A 96 -21.23 -10.42 -0.33
CA VAL A 96 -21.04 -11.89 -0.47
C VAL A 96 -22.14 -12.55 -1.33
N ARG A 97 -23.20 -11.82 -1.69
CA ARG A 97 -24.42 -12.40 -2.28
C ARG A 97 -24.28 -12.95 -3.70
N ASP A 98 -23.21 -12.67 -4.43
CA ASP A 98 -23.06 -13.00 -5.85
C ASP A 98 -22.12 -14.20 -6.15
N GLU A 99 -21.60 -14.91 -5.14
CA GLU A 99 -20.67 -16.05 -5.33
C GLU A 99 -21.19 -17.41 -4.81
N ALA A 100 -22.51 -17.58 -4.62
CA ALA A 100 -23.12 -18.86 -4.23
C ALA A 100 -23.82 -19.59 -5.39
#